data_AF-A0A522W238-F1
#
_entry.id   AF-A0A522W238-F1
#
_cell.length_a   1.000
_cell.length_b   1.000
_cell.length_c   1.000
_cell.angle_alpha   90.00
_cell.angle_beta   90.00
_cell.angle_gamma   90.00
#
_symmetry.space_group_name_H-M   'P 1'
#
loop_
_entity.id
_entity.type
_entity.pdbx_description
1 polymer ?
#
loop_
_entity_poly.entity_id
_entity_poly.type
_entity_poly.pdbx_seq_one_letter_code
_entity_poly.pdbx_strand_id
1 'polypeptide(L)'
;MTKTVYVAGPAALCLLGIGLHAIDAHAAGGDWKRGRVYYQKVCTDCHTAKAGGAIAPNARTMADWNAYLNADKHARGKDSLRKYASREYRASVKGTNKAAEKYADVPDEQLFNDIRSFMLKGAKDGDSPASCN
;
A
#
# COMPACT_ATOMS: atom_id res chain seq x y z
N MET A 1 -9.89 -67.97 -28.12
CA MET A 1 -8.98 -67.92 -26.97
C MET A 1 -8.81 -66.47 -26.57
N THR A 2 -9.29 -66.15 -25.37
CA THR A 2 -9.32 -64.82 -24.74
C THR A 2 -7.90 -64.33 -24.41
N LYS A 3 -7.64 -63.02 -24.55
CA LYS A 3 -7.00 -62.21 -23.49
C LYS A 3 -6.93 -60.71 -23.81
N THR A 4 -7.56 -59.99 -22.89
CA THR A 4 -7.10 -58.74 -22.24
C THR A 4 -7.10 -57.44 -23.04
N VAL A 5 -8.14 -56.66 -22.75
CA VAL A 5 -8.21 -55.19 -22.87
C VAL A 5 -7.30 -54.55 -21.82
N TYR A 6 -6.56 -53.50 -22.19
CA TYR A 6 -6.11 -52.47 -21.24
C TYR A 6 -6.46 -51.10 -21.79
N VAL A 7 -7.25 -50.37 -20.99
CA VAL A 7 -7.65 -48.98 -21.17
C VAL A 7 -6.64 -48.12 -20.42
N ALA A 8 -6.15 -47.02 -20.99
CA ALA A 8 -5.77 -45.83 -20.21
C ALA A 8 -5.62 -44.62 -21.15
N GLY A 9 -6.54 -43.67 -21.03
CA GLY A 9 -6.61 -42.42 -21.79
C GLY A 9 -5.61 -41.34 -21.33
N PRO A 10 -5.64 -40.17 -21.99
CA PRO A 10 -4.65 -39.12 -21.82
C PRO A 10 -4.91 -38.32 -20.54
N ALA A 11 -3.99 -38.42 -19.56
CA ALA A 11 -4.07 -37.60 -18.36
C ALA A 11 -3.34 -36.27 -18.58
N ALA A 12 -4.17 -35.24 -18.62
CA ALA A 12 -3.91 -33.81 -18.69
C ALA A 12 -2.69 -33.31 -17.90
N LEU A 13 -1.92 -32.46 -18.57
CA LEU A 13 -0.87 -31.60 -18.04
C LEU A 13 -1.50 -30.49 -17.17
N CYS A 14 -1.73 -30.75 -15.89
CA CYS A 14 -2.09 -29.70 -14.93
C CYS A 14 -0.82 -29.06 -14.36
N LEU A 15 -0.34 -28.00 -15.01
CA LEU A 15 0.52 -27.00 -14.39
C LEU A 15 -0.27 -26.32 -13.26
N LEU A 16 -0.19 -26.88 -12.04
CA LEU A 16 -0.53 -26.14 -10.84
C LEU A 16 0.54 -25.04 -10.66
N GLY A 17 0.28 -23.89 -11.26
CA GLY A 17 0.89 -22.62 -10.88
C GLY A 17 0.43 -22.29 -9.46
N ILE A 18 1.08 -22.90 -8.46
CA ILE A 18 1.04 -22.38 -7.10
C ILE A 18 1.82 -21.08 -7.15
N GLY A 19 1.09 -19.98 -7.38
CA GLY A 19 1.59 -18.64 -7.19
C GLY A 19 1.97 -18.51 -5.73
N LEU A 20 3.24 -18.80 -5.45
CA LEU A 20 3.90 -18.52 -4.19
C LEU A 20 3.86 -17.01 -4.02
N HIS A 21 2.77 -16.50 -3.44
CA HIS A 21 2.75 -15.16 -2.89
C HIS A 21 3.77 -15.23 -1.76
N ALA A 22 4.98 -14.75 -2.04
CA ALA A 22 5.99 -14.51 -1.03
C ALA A 22 5.29 -13.68 0.05
N ILE A 23 4.97 -14.33 1.16
CA ILE A 23 4.60 -13.63 2.38
C ILE A 23 5.95 -13.13 2.88
N ASP A 24 6.40 -12.03 2.30
CA ASP A 24 7.60 -11.34 2.75
C ASP A 24 7.35 -11.01 4.22
N ALA A 25 8.04 -11.73 5.10
CA ALA A 25 8.16 -11.41 6.50
C ALA A 25 8.97 -10.11 6.62
N HIS A 26 8.31 -9.00 6.30
CA HIS A 26 8.84 -7.66 6.50
C HIS A 26 8.96 -7.43 8.01
N ALA A 27 10.20 -7.40 8.49
CA ALA A 27 10.53 -7.20 9.89
C ALA A 27 9.87 -5.95 10.45
N ALA A 28 8.80 -6.10 11.26
CA ALA A 28 8.15 -5.09 12.12
C ALA A 28 7.82 -3.69 11.53
N GLY A 29 8.10 -3.44 10.25
CA GLY A 29 7.88 -2.18 9.53
C GLY A 29 7.22 -2.47 8.19
N GLY A 30 6.18 -1.71 7.85
CA GLY A 30 5.38 -1.93 6.64
C GLY A 30 6.18 -1.88 5.33
N ASP A 31 5.55 -2.38 4.26
CA ASP A 31 6.06 -2.38 2.89
C ASP A 31 6.14 -0.93 2.35
N TRP A 32 7.31 -0.33 2.48
CA TRP A 32 7.54 1.05 2.02
C TRP A 32 7.32 1.23 0.51
N LYS A 33 7.42 0.17 -0.32
CA LYS A 33 7.17 0.28 -1.76
C LYS A 33 5.68 0.41 -2.02
N ARG A 34 4.84 -0.39 -1.36
CA ARG A 34 3.38 -0.21 -1.39
C ARG A 34 2.97 1.13 -0.80
N GLY A 35 3.56 1.50 0.33
CA GLY A 35 3.37 2.80 0.98
C GLY A 35 3.66 3.97 0.04
N ARG A 36 4.78 3.93 -0.69
CA ARG A 36 5.15 4.93 -1.69
C ARG A 36 4.07 5.09 -2.76
N VAL A 37 3.60 3.99 -3.34
CA VAL A 37 2.59 4.02 -4.41
C VAL A 37 1.29 4.62 -3.88
N TYR A 38 0.81 4.15 -2.72
CA TYR A 38 -0.43 4.67 -2.15
C TYR A 38 -0.29 6.16 -1.78
N TYR A 39 0.81 6.55 -1.13
CA TYR A 39 1.08 7.93 -0.77
C TYR A 39 1.07 8.86 -1.99
N GLN A 40 1.81 8.51 -3.05
CA GLN A 40 1.88 9.34 -4.25
C GLN A 40 0.52 9.44 -4.96
N LYS A 41 -0.18 8.31 -5.11
CA LYS A 41 -1.40 8.26 -5.92
C LYS A 41 -2.67 8.63 -5.18
N VAL A 42 -2.67 8.65 -3.85
CA VAL A 42 -3.85 8.98 -3.05
C VAL A 42 -3.61 10.25 -2.25
N CYS A 43 -2.53 10.31 -1.47
CA CYS A 43 -2.25 11.45 -0.61
C CYS A 43 -1.79 12.66 -1.44
N THR A 44 -0.72 12.52 -2.23
CA THR A 44 -0.17 13.63 -3.02
C THR A 44 -1.16 14.13 -4.08
N ASP A 45 -1.86 13.24 -4.78
CA ASP A 45 -2.85 13.65 -5.78
C ASP A 45 -4.00 14.46 -5.13
N CYS A 46 -4.51 14.02 -3.97
CA CYS A 46 -5.55 14.75 -3.24
C CYS A 46 -5.04 16.11 -2.74
N HIS A 47 -3.84 16.16 -2.15
CA HIS A 47 -3.26 17.40 -1.62
C HIS A 47 -2.90 18.40 -2.71
N THR A 48 -2.41 17.94 -3.86
CA THR A 48 -2.19 18.78 -5.04
C THR A 48 -3.50 19.37 -5.55
N ALA A 49 -4.56 18.57 -5.61
CA ALA A 49 -5.85 19.03 -6.11
C ALA A 49 -6.62 19.93 -5.14
N LYS A 50 -6.46 19.77 -3.82
CA LYS A 50 -7.36 20.35 -2.82
C LYS A 50 -6.69 21.13 -1.67
N ALA A 51 -5.39 20.98 -1.46
CA ALA A 51 -4.69 21.47 -0.27
C ALA A 51 -3.47 22.36 -0.57
N GLY A 52 -3.24 22.71 -1.83
CA GLY A 52 -2.24 23.71 -2.21
C GLY A 52 -0.86 23.16 -2.55
N GLY A 53 -0.69 21.84 -2.68
CA GLY A 53 0.54 21.27 -3.24
C GLY A 53 0.84 19.84 -2.83
N ALA A 54 1.91 19.30 -3.42
CA ALA A 54 2.44 18.00 -3.07
C ALA A 54 3.08 18.00 -1.67
N ILE A 55 2.99 16.86 -0.98
CA ILE A 55 3.64 16.68 0.32
C ILE A 55 4.92 15.87 0.11
N ALA A 56 6.08 16.54 0.13
CA ALA A 56 7.37 15.85 0.05
C ALA A 56 7.75 15.26 1.42
N PRO A 57 8.04 13.95 1.52
CA PRO A 57 8.52 13.36 2.78
C PRO A 57 9.76 14.06 3.35
N ASN A 58 10.68 14.54 2.50
CA ASN A 58 11.88 15.23 2.97
C ASN A 58 11.64 16.65 3.52
N ALA A 59 10.40 17.16 3.48
CA ALA A 59 10.07 18.47 4.03
C ALA A 59 10.05 18.50 5.57
N ARG A 60 10.06 17.34 6.22
CA ARG A 60 9.99 17.17 7.67
C ARG A 60 10.95 16.08 8.15
N THR A 61 11.29 16.11 9.43
CA THR A 61 12.10 15.06 10.07
C THR A 61 11.27 13.79 10.37
N MET A 62 11.92 12.67 10.66
CA MET A 62 11.26 11.47 11.15
C MET A 62 10.48 11.74 12.44
N ALA A 63 11.01 12.59 13.33
CA ALA A 63 10.34 12.97 14.57
C ALA A 63 9.04 13.73 14.29
N ASP A 64 9.07 14.72 13.39
CA ASP A 64 7.90 15.47 12.96
C ASP A 64 6.83 14.56 12.33
N TRP A 65 7.26 13.64 11.46
CA TRP A 65 6.33 12.70 10.82
C TRP A 65 5.72 11.72 11.81
N ASN A 66 6.50 11.18 12.73
CA ASN A 66 5.97 10.32 13.79
C ASN A 66 4.97 11.07 14.67
N ALA A 67 5.27 12.33 15.04
CA ALA A 67 4.35 13.15 15.80
C ALA A 67 3.01 13.36 15.04
N TYR A 68 3.08 13.69 13.75
CA TYR A 68 1.90 13.85 12.90
C TYR A 68 1.09 12.55 12.76
N LEU A 69 1.76 11.44 12.43
CA LEU A 69 1.13 10.12 12.24
C LEU A 69 0.50 9.60 13.53
N ASN A 70 1.14 9.82 14.68
CA ASN A 70 0.63 9.41 15.99
C ASN A 70 -0.50 10.31 16.48
N ALA A 71 -0.51 11.59 16.12
CA ALA A 71 -1.58 12.51 16.47
C ALA A 71 -2.91 12.15 15.79
N ASP A 72 -2.87 11.39 14.68
CA ASP A 72 -4.02 10.95 13.90
C ASP A 72 -5.00 12.08 13.56
N LYS A 73 -4.46 13.24 13.18
CA LYS A 73 -5.24 14.43 12.82
C LYS A 73 -4.96 14.86 11.39
N HIS A 74 -6.02 14.98 10.60
CA HIS A 74 -6.02 15.51 9.24
C HIS A 74 -7.06 16.62 9.10
N ALA A 75 -6.96 17.43 8.04
CA ALA A 75 -7.92 18.49 7.70
C ALA A 75 -8.10 19.50 8.84
N ARG A 76 -6.98 19.94 9.41
CA ARG A 76 -6.91 20.82 10.60
C ARG A 76 -7.58 20.20 11.84
N GLY A 77 -7.52 18.88 11.97
CA GLY A 77 -8.06 18.13 13.11
C GLY A 77 -9.53 17.75 12.99
N LYS A 78 -10.17 17.96 11.83
CA LYS A 78 -11.57 17.58 11.59
C LYS A 78 -11.75 16.10 11.28
N ASP A 79 -10.71 15.45 10.76
CA ASP A 79 -10.72 14.04 10.38
C ASP A 79 -9.59 13.29 11.08
N SER A 80 -9.82 12.01 11.34
CA SER A 80 -8.74 11.05 11.60
C SER A 80 -7.88 10.90 10.34
N LEU A 81 -6.56 10.83 10.49
CA LEU A 81 -5.66 10.54 9.37
C LEU A 81 -5.86 9.09 8.87
N ARG A 82 -6.07 8.15 9.79
CA ARG A 82 -6.29 6.72 9.51
C ARG A 82 -7.51 6.48 8.62
N LYS A 83 -8.51 7.36 8.66
CA LYS A 83 -9.64 7.35 7.71
C LYS A 83 -9.19 7.27 6.26
N TYR A 84 -8.13 7.99 5.86
CA TYR A 84 -7.66 8.00 4.47
C TYR A 84 -6.85 6.75 4.07
N ALA A 85 -6.49 5.92 5.04
CA ALA A 85 -5.93 4.59 4.86
C ALA A 85 -6.95 3.48 5.16
N SER A 86 -8.25 3.80 5.27
CA SER A 86 -9.32 2.82 5.54
C SER A 86 -9.88 2.16 4.28
N ARG A 87 -10.38 0.93 4.41
CA ARG A 87 -11.09 0.22 3.33
C ARG A 87 -12.32 1.00 2.89
N GLU A 88 -13.01 1.63 3.82
CA GLU A 88 -14.18 2.47 3.56
C GLU A 88 -13.81 3.64 2.65
N TYR A 89 -12.72 4.35 2.96
CA TYR A 89 -12.24 5.44 2.10
C TYR A 89 -11.79 4.93 0.74
N ARG A 90 -11.02 3.83 0.68
CA ARG A 90 -10.61 3.23 -0.61
C ARG A 90 -11.83 2.86 -1.46
N ALA A 91 -12.84 2.26 -0.85
CA ALA A 91 -14.09 1.93 -1.54
C ALA A 91 -14.80 3.18 -2.09
N SER A 92 -14.73 4.31 -1.39
CA SER A 92 -15.34 5.57 -1.83
C SER A 92 -14.64 6.23 -3.03
N VAL A 93 -13.34 5.96 -3.25
CA VAL A 93 -12.55 6.60 -4.32
C VAL A 93 -12.03 5.63 -5.39
N LYS A 94 -12.20 4.31 -5.25
CA LYS A 94 -11.66 3.31 -6.20
C LYS A 94 -12.14 3.49 -7.64
N GLY A 95 -13.32 4.08 -7.86
CA GLY A 95 -13.83 4.37 -9.20
C GLY A 95 -13.00 5.40 -9.97
N THR A 96 -12.27 6.27 -9.26
CA THR A 96 -11.45 7.34 -9.86
C THR A 96 -9.98 7.27 -9.46
N ASN A 97 -9.59 6.33 -8.59
CA ASN A 97 -8.22 6.19 -8.10
C ASN A 97 -7.73 4.74 -8.20
N LYS A 98 -6.81 4.49 -9.14
CA LYS A 98 -6.28 3.14 -9.41
C LYS A 98 -5.46 2.55 -8.27
N ALA A 99 -4.83 3.37 -7.42
CA ALA A 99 -4.13 2.84 -6.25
C ALA A 99 -5.13 2.41 -5.17
N ALA A 100 -6.20 3.18 -4.94
CA ALA A 100 -7.26 2.78 -4.03
C ALA A 100 -7.98 1.49 -4.49
N GLU A 101 -8.20 1.33 -5.79
CA GLU A 101 -8.70 0.08 -6.39
C GLU A 101 -7.72 -1.08 -6.19
N LYS A 102 -6.45 -0.88 -6.58
CA LYS A 102 -5.41 -1.91 -6.50
C LYS A 102 -5.18 -2.44 -5.07
N TYR A 103 -5.31 -1.57 -4.07
CA TYR A 103 -5.04 -1.92 -2.67
C TYR A 103 -6.32 -2.03 -1.83
N ALA A 104 -7.47 -2.29 -2.46
CA ALA A 104 -8.77 -2.37 -1.78
C ALA A 104 -8.81 -3.42 -0.65
N ASP A 105 -8.09 -4.53 -0.82
CA ASP A 105 -8.11 -5.67 0.13
C ASP A 105 -6.96 -5.65 1.15
N VAL A 106 -6.06 -4.66 1.09
CA VAL A 106 -5.02 -4.50 2.12
C VAL A 106 -5.69 -4.10 3.44
N PRO A 107 -5.40 -4.76 4.57
CA PRO A 107 -5.89 -4.35 5.89
C PRO A 107 -5.45 -2.93 6.25
N ASP A 108 -6.31 -2.20 6.95
CA ASP A 108 -6.10 -0.76 7.22
C ASP A 108 -4.84 -0.48 8.01
N GLU A 109 -4.60 -1.26 9.07
CA GLU A 109 -3.39 -1.12 9.88
C GLU A 109 -2.14 -1.44 9.06
N GLN A 110 -2.21 -2.44 8.18
CA GLN A 110 -1.10 -2.78 7.30
C GLN A 110 -0.80 -1.63 6.34
N LEU A 111 -1.82 -1.10 5.66
CA LEU A 111 -1.64 0.01 4.72
C LEU A 111 -1.12 1.28 5.40
N PHE A 112 -1.64 1.58 6.59
CA PHE A 112 -1.16 2.74 7.36
C PHE A 112 0.31 2.58 7.75
N ASN A 113 0.74 1.38 8.14
CA ASN A 113 2.13 1.08 8.45
C ASN A 113 3.03 1.14 7.22
N ASP A 114 2.55 0.73 6.05
CA ASP A 114 3.29 0.89 4.79
C ASP A 114 3.53 2.37 4.45
N ILE A 115 2.49 3.20 4.60
CA ILE A 115 2.58 4.66 4.40
C ILE A 115 3.59 5.26 5.38
N ARG A 116 3.50 4.89 6.67
CA ARG A 116 4.46 5.31 7.70
C ARG A 116 5.88 4.93 7.31
N SER A 117 6.12 3.68 6.93
CA SER A 117 7.45 3.21 6.51
C SER A 117 8.02 4.04 5.36
N PHE A 118 7.20 4.37 4.35
CA PHE A 118 7.63 5.24 3.26
C PHE A 118 7.95 6.66 3.72
N MET A 119 7.08 7.27 4.53
CA MET A 119 7.25 8.64 5.00
C MET A 119 8.52 8.79 5.87
N LEU A 120 8.78 7.82 6.76
CA LEU A 120 9.97 7.83 7.61
C LEU A 120 11.24 7.58 6.81
N LYS A 121 11.22 6.60 5.90
CA LYS A 121 12.35 6.36 4.99
C LYS A 121 12.69 7.59 4.15
N GLY A 122 11.65 8.30 3.70
CA GLY A 122 11.74 9.50 2.87
C GLY A 122 11.94 10.81 3.64
N ALA A 123 11.98 10.78 4.98
CA ALA A 123 12.13 11.97 5.81
C ALA A 123 13.45 12.70 5.55
N LYS A 124 13.54 13.97 5.98
CA LYS A 124 14.74 14.81 5.82
C LYS A 124 16.01 14.13 6.34
N ASP A 125 15.88 13.44 7.46
CA ASP A 125 16.90 12.68 8.20
C ASP A 125 16.69 11.16 8.07
N GLY A 126 15.86 10.71 7.13
CA GLY A 126 15.61 9.29 6.86
C GLY A 126 16.67 8.67 5.93
N ASP A 127 16.66 7.35 5.80
CA ASP A 127 17.64 6.59 5.01
C ASP A 127 17.74 6.99 3.53
N SER A 128 16.65 7.51 2.96
CA SER A 128 16.58 7.90 1.56
C SER A 128 15.65 9.10 1.42
N PRO A 129 16.10 10.32 1.78
CA PRO A 129 15.26 11.51 1.76
C PRO A 129 14.62 11.70 0.39
N ALA A 130 13.29 11.72 0.36
CA ALA A 130 12.52 11.70 -0.87
C ALA A 130 11.96 13.09 -1.17
N SER A 131 12.41 13.70 -2.27
CA SER A 131 11.80 14.89 -2.85
C SER A 131 10.62 14.52 -3.76
N CYS A 132 9.67 15.45 -3.92
CA CYS A 132 8.70 15.40 -5.01
C CYS A 132 9.35 16.03 -6.25
N ASN A 133 9.98 15.21 -7.10
CA ASN A 133 10.38 15.56 -8.45
C ASN A 133 9.63 14.66 -9.44
#